data_AF-A0A367IRR4-F1
#
_entry.id   AF-A0A367IRR4-F1
#
_cell.length_a   1.000
_cell.length_b   1.000
_cell.length_c   1.000
_cell.angle_alpha   90.00
_cell.angle_beta   90.00
_cell.angle_gamma   90.00
#
_symmetry.space_group_name_H-M   'P 1'
#
loop_
_entity.id
_entity.type
_entity.pdbx_description
1 polymer ?
#
loop_
_entity_poly.entity_id
_entity_poly.type
_entity_poly.pdbx_seq_one_letter_code
_entity_poly.pdbx_strand_id
1 'polypeptide(L)' 'MKTNAGVRSIASGVASCPVQAAAYGKCITSNYKNVTKEMCQVEFQAFKQCVQQAMKKKW' A
#
# COMPACT_ATOMS: atom_id res chain seq x y z
N MET A 1 2.32 -21.95 11.91
CA MET A 1 1.91 -20.65 11.30
C MET A 1 2.30 -20.66 9.83
N LYS A 2 1.34 -20.56 8.90
CA LYS A 2 1.64 -20.45 7.46
C LYS A 2 2.06 -19.00 7.17
N THR A 3 3.37 -18.76 7.11
CA THR A 3 3.91 -17.45 6.72
C THR A 3 3.69 -17.28 5.22
N ASN A 4 2.55 -16.71 4.84
CA ASN A 4 2.21 -16.43 3.46
C ASN A 4 3.27 -15.47 2.88
N ALA A 5 4.21 -16.01 2.11
CA ALA A 5 5.34 -15.25 1.54
C ALA A 5 4.87 -13.99 0.78
N GLY A 6 3.68 -14.04 0.18
CA GLY A 6 3.05 -12.87 -0.46
C GLY A 6 2.77 -11.71 0.51
N VAL A 7 2.29 -11.98 1.73
CA VAL A 7 2.03 -10.94 2.73
C VAL A 7 3.33 -10.27 3.17
N ARG A 8 4.42 -11.05 3.29
CA ARG A 8 5.74 -10.51 3.66
C ARG A 8 6.34 -9.65 2.56
N SER A 9 6.24 -10.07 1.30
CA SER A 9 6.75 -9.27 0.17
C SER A 9 5.95 -7.98 -0.03
N ILE A 10 4.61 -8.03 0.17
CA ILE A 10 3.78 -6.83 0.16
C ILE A 10 4.18 -5.92 1.34
N ALA A 11 4.30 -6.46 2.55
CA ALA A 11 4.73 -5.70 3.73
C ALA A 11 6.11 -5.03 3.54
N SER A 12 7.07 -5.72 2.93
CA SER A 12 8.38 -5.14 2.57
C SER A 12 8.26 -4.03 1.51
N GLY A 13 7.38 -4.19 0.53
CA GLY A 13 7.06 -3.15 -0.45
C GLY A 13 6.40 -1.93 0.19
N VAL A 14 5.45 -2.15 1.12
CA VAL A 14 4.81 -1.09 1.91
C VAL A 14 5.84 -0.35 2.76
N ALA A 15 6.73 -1.09 3.43
CA ALA A 15 7.80 -0.54 4.26
C ALA A 15 8.81 0.28 3.45
N SER A 16 8.97 -0.02 2.16
CA SER A 16 9.79 0.77 1.23
C SER A 16 9.11 2.06 0.76
N CYS A 17 7.81 2.21 1.01
CA CYS A 17 6.97 3.32 0.57
C CYS A 17 6.20 3.97 1.73
N PRO A 18 6.88 4.40 2.82
CA PRO A 18 6.23 4.83 4.05
C PRO A 18 5.37 6.08 3.86
N VAL A 19 5.76 7.00 2.97
CA VAL A 19 5.04 8.25 2.71
C VAL A 19 3.69 7.97 2.04
N GLN A 20 3.69 7.13 0.99
CA GLN A 20 2.48 6.77 0.25
C GLN A 20 1.56 5.87 1.09
N ALA A 21 2.14 4.96 1.89
CA ALA A 21 1.39 4.13 2.83
C ALA A 21 0.68 4.97 3.90
N ALA A 22 1.37 5.95 4.48
CA ALA A 22 0.81 6.86 5.47
C ALA A 22 -0.28 7.75 4.85
N ALA A 23 -0.09 8.28 3.64
CA ALA A 23 -1.09 9.08 2.94
C ALA A 23 -2.37 8.28 2.66
N TYR A 24 -2.22 7.08 2.09
CA TYR A 24 -3.34 6.18 1.83
C TYR A 24 -4.06 5.77 3.12
N GLY A 25 -3.30 5.41 4.16
CA GLY A 25 -3.85 5.11 5.49
C GLY A 25 -4.64 6.28 6.06
N LYS A 26 -4.12 7.51 5.96
CA LYS A 26 -4.77 8.72 6.47
C LYS A 26 -6.08 9.03 5.74
N CYS A 27 -6.12 8.81 4.42
CA CYS A 27 -7.33 8.94 3.61
C CYS A 27 -8.39 7.90 4.00
N ILE A 28 -7.98 6.63 4.17
CA ILE A 28 -8.90 5.58 4.65
C ILE A 28 -9.38 5.85 6.07
N THR A 29 -8.50 6.25 6.99
CA THR A 29 -8.91 6.52 8.38
C THR A 29 -9.87 7.70 8.46
N SER A 30 -9.66 8.75 7.65
CA SER A 30 -10.60 9.87 7.57
C SER A 30 -11.95 9.47 6.99
N ASN A 31 -11.95 8.54 6.04
CA ASN A 31 -13.16 8.10 5.32
C ASN A 31 -13.61 6.69 5.74
N TYR A 32 -13.19 6.17 6.90
CA TYR A 32 -13.36 4.77 7.29
C TYR A 32 -14.82 4.30 7.27
N LYS A 33 -15.76 5.23 7.47
CA LYS A 33 -17.21 4.97 7.47
C LYS A 33 -17.84 4.92 6.07
N ASN A 34 -17.20 5.49 5.06
CA ASN A 34 -17.72 5.63 3.69
C ASN A 34 -16.62 5.39 2.65
N VAL A 35 -15.66 4.50 2.95
CA VAL A 35 -14.56 4.25 2.02
C VAL A 35 -15.11 3.55 0.78
N THR A 36 -15.32 4.31 -0.29
CA THR A 36 -15.71 3.76 -1.59
C THR A 36 -14.45 3.52 -2.42
N LYS A 37 -14.53 2.48 -3.25
CA LYS A 37 -13.58 2.27 -4.34
C LYS A 37 -13.62 3.58 -5.15
N GLU A 38 -12.49 4.29 -5.23
CA GLU A 38 -12.27 5.61 -5.87
C GLU A 38 -11.88 6.75 -4.91
N MET A 39 -12.31 6.76 -3.63
CA MET A 39 -12.02 7.90 -2.73
C MET A 39 -10.53 8.17 -2.51
N CYS A 40 -9.75 7.11 -2.25
CA CYS A 40 -8.31 7.20 -2.04
C CYS A 40 -7.54 6.68 -3.25
N GLN A 41 -8.12 6.78 -4.45
CA GLN A 41 -7.53 6.18 -5.66
C GLN A 41 -6.19 6.83 -6.03
N VAL A 42 -6.02 8.12 -5.80
CA VAL A 42 -4.78 8.85 -6.11
C VAL A 42 -3.66 8.34 -5.20
N GLU A 43 -3.90 8.27 -3.90
CA GLU A 43 -2.95 7.74 -2.91
C GLU A 43 -2.70 6.25 -3.13
N PHE A 44 -3.74 5.49 -3.48
CA PHE A 44 -3.61 4.07 -3.82
C PHE A 44 -2.78 3.86 -5.08
N GLN A 45 -2.94 4.67 -6.12
CA GLN A 45 -2.11 4.59 -7.33
C GLN A 45 -0.65 4.92 -7.03
N ALA A 46 -0.38 6.00 -6.27
CA ALA A 46 0.97 6.36 -5.87
C ALA A 46 1.62 5.26 -5.01
N PHE A 47 0.86 4.72 -4.05
CA PHE A 47 1.27 3.60 -3.22
C PHE A 47 1.54 2.34 -4.05
N LYS A 48 0.63 1.98 -4.95
CA LYS A 48 0.77 0.84 -5.86
C LYS A 48 1.99 0.99 -6.76
N GLN A 49 2.23 2.17 -7.33
CA GLN A 49 3.41 2.42 -8.17
C GLN A 49 4.70 2.24 -7.37
N CYS A 50 4.77 2.79 -6.16
CA CYS A 50 5.93 2.65 -5.30
C CYS A 50 6.15 1.19 -4.89
N VAL A 51 5.11 0.48 -4.44
CA VAL A 51 5.17 -0.95 -4.11
C VAL A 51 5.55 -1.78 -5.33
N GLN A 52 5.00 -1.51 -6.52
CA GLN A 52 5.37 -2.21 -7.75
C GLN A 52 6.84 -1.99 -8.12
N GLN A 53 7.38 -0.79 -7.92
CA GLN A 53 8.81 -0.53 -8.12
C GLN A 53 9.68 -1.23 -7.07
N ALA A 54 9.26 -1.23 -5.81
CA ALA A 54 9.94 -1.91 -4.71
C ALA A 54 9.93 -3.44 -4.89
N MET A 55 8.79 -4.01 -5.30
CA MET A 55 8.62 -5.44 -5.58
C MET A 55 9.30 -5.86 -6.89
N LYS A 56 9.47 -4.95 -7.85
CA LYS A 56 10.30 -5.19 -9.05
C LYS A 56 11.80 -5.24 -8.74
N LYS A 57 12.23 -5.01 -7.49
CA LYS A 57 13.65 -4.95 -7.15
C LYS A 57 14.13 -6.22 -6.44
N LYS A 58 15.12 -6.84 -7.10
CA LYS A 58 15.94 -8.02 -6.77
C LYS A 58 15.26 -9.38 -6.94
N TRP A 59 15.25 -9.83 -8.20
CA TRP A 59 15.66 -11.19 -8.52
C TRP A 59 17.12 -11.40 -8.12
#